data_AF-D5MT17-F1
#
_entry.id   AF-D5MT17-F1
#
_cell.length_a   1.000
_cell.length_b   1.000
_cell.length_c   1.000
_cell.angle_alpha   90.00
_cell.angle_beta   90.00
_cell.angle_gamma   90.00
#
_symmetry.space_group_name_H-M   'P 1'
#
loop_
_entity.id
_entity.type
_entity.pdbx_description
1 polymer ?
#
loop_
_entity_poly.entity_id
_entity_poly.type
_entity_poly.pdbx_seq_one_letter_code
_entity_poly.pdbx_strand_id
1 'polypeptide(L)'
;MPMRRRTPEEVREKLYSNNWHRREFAILQERFGDELLFEALYLVFCDPSPPGNPYEHQNFAGELLVNLNPSCPIPVVEFLRATLPHWNRSVEQLPVYVQLQFGREATVQAIAVLEGEAKDFENLSTKLSTCKYWLRVD
;
A
#
# COMPACT_ATOMS: atom_id res chain seq x y z
N MET A 1 -6.52 31.02 -11.67
CA MET A 1 -6.32 30.71 -10.25
C MET A 1 -5.44 29.47 -10.18
N PRO A 2 -4.18 29.53 -9.70
CA PRO A 2 -3.43 28.30 -9.50
C PRO A 2 -4.16 27.48 -8.44
N MET A 3 -4.56 26.25 -8.80
CA MET A 3 -5.14 25.33 -7.83
C MET A 3 -4.08 25.09 -6.75
N ARG A 4 -4.40 25.43 -5.49
CA ARG A 4 -3.55 25.13 -4.34
C ARG A 4 -3.31 23.61 -4.35
N ARG A 5 -2.06 23.19 -4.59
CA ARG A 5 -1.66 21.78 -4.45
C ARG A 5 -1.92 21.40 -3.00
N ARG A 6 -2.69 20.32 -2.77
CA ARG A 6 -2.87 19.77 -1.44
C ARG A 6 -1.63 19.00 -1.02
N THR A 7 -1.44 18.82 0.28
CA THR A 7 -0.37 18.00 0.87
C THR A 7 -0.78 16.52 0.95
N PRO A 8 0.17 15.57 1.03
CA PRO A 8 -0.12 14.15 1.27
C PRO A 8 -0.99 13.92 2.51
N GLU A 9 -0.78 14.70 3.57
CA GLU A 9 -1.54 14.64 4.82
C GLU A 9 -3.01 14.99 4.60
N GLU A 10 -3.32 16.04 3.84
CA GLU A 10 -4.71 16.42 3.52
C GLU A 10 -5.43 15.34 2.70
N VAL A 11 -4.70 14.60 1.86
CA VAL A 11 -5.26 13.45 1.12
C VAL A 11 -5.51 12.30 2.09
N ARG A 12 -4.55 12.01 2.97
CA ARG A 12 -4.64 10.94 3.98
C ARG A 12 -5.75 11.19 5.00
N GLU A 13 -5.95 12.41 5.47
CA GLU A 13 -7.09 12.79 6.32
C GLU A 13 -8.41 12.55 5.60
N LYS A 14 -8.48 12.89 4.30
CA LYS A 14 -9.64 12.54 3.49
C LYS A 14 -9.83 11.02 3.49
N LEU A 15 -8.75 10.21 3.37
CA LEU A 15 -8.81 8.72 3.32
C LEU A 15 -9.48 8.14 4.55
N TYR A 16 -9.22 8.73 5.72
CA TYR A 16 -9.84 8.32 6.97
C TYR A 16 -11.29 8.77 7.17
N SER A 17 -11.81 9.71 6.37
CA SER A 17 -13.16 10.26 6.56
C SER A 17 -14.30 9.31 6.16
N ASN A 18 -14.01 8.15 5.56
CA ASN A 18 -14.97 7.14 5.06
C ASN A 18 -16.07 7.65 4.10
N ASN A 19 -16.01 8.91 3.64
CA ASN A 19 -16.97 9.52 2.73
C ASN A 19 -16.41 9.54 1.31
N TRP A 20 -16.53 8.40 0.62
CA TRP A 20 -15.89 8.17 -0.66
C TRP A 20 -16.83 7.66 -1.74
N HIS A 21 -16.75 8.26 -2.92
CA HIS A 21 -17.43 7.76 -4.12
C HIS A 21 -16.42 7.31 -5.18
N ARG A 22 -16.68 6.15 -5.82
CA ARG A 22 -15.78 5.58 -6.84
C ARG A 22 -15.43 6.54 -8.00
N ARG A 23 -16.31 7.50 -8.31
CA ARG A 23 -16.06 8.51 -9.35
C ARG A 23 -15.00 9.52 -8.97
N GLU A 24 -14.71 9.68 -7.68
CA GLU A 24 -13.67 10.60 -7.21
C GLU A 24 -12.27 10.09 -7.54
N PHE A 25 -12.08 8.78 -7.74
CA PHE A 25 -10.76 8.15 -7.92
C PHE A 25 -9.93 8.70 -9.08
N ALA A 26 -10.49 8.81 -10.28
CA ALA A 26 -9.79 9.37 -11.45
C ALA A 26 -9.46 10.87 -11.24
N ILE A 27 -10.37 11.59 -10.56
CA ILE A 27 -10.17 12.99 -10.21
C ILE A 27 -9.03 13.15 -9.21
N LEU A 28 -8.81 12.18 -8.32
CA LEU A 28 -7.68 12.21 -7.38
C LEU A 28 -6.35 12.20 -8.14
N GLN A 29 -6.18 11.30 -9.12
CA GLN A 29 -4.94 11.21 -9.89
C GLN A 29 -4.67 12.48 -10.69
N GLU A 30 -5.67 12.98 -11.43
CA GLU A 30 -5.53 14.23 -12.21
C GLU A 30 -5.21 15.45 -11.33
N ARG A 31 -5.74 15.47 -10.10
CA ARG A 31 -5.61 16.62 -9.20
C ARG A 31 -4.32 16.63 -8.40
N PHE A 32 -3.82 15.45 -8.01
CA PHE A 32 -2.70 15.32 -7.09
C PHE A 32 -1.41 14.87 -7.77
N GLY A 33 -1.51 14.23 -8.94
CA GLY A 33 -0.38 13.59 -9.60
C GLY A 33 -0.03 12.25 -8.95
N ASP A 34 0.63 11.38 -9.72
CA ASP A 34 0.91 10.00 -9.32
C ASP A 34 1.77 9.90 -8.05
N GLU A 35 2.80 10.74 -7.93
CA GLU A 35 3.73 10.71 -6.80
C GLU A 35 3.05 11.03 -5.46
N LEU A 36 2.29 12.12 -5.41
CA LEU A 36 1.57 12.54 -4.20
C LEU A 36 0.45 11.56 -3.84
N LEU A 37 -0.22 11.02 -4.87
CA LEU A 37 -1.24 10.00 -4.69
C LEU A 37 -0.63 8.71 -4.13
N PHE A 38 0.49 8.24 -4.70
CA PHE A 38 1.23 7.09 -4.20
C PHE A 38 1.60 7.31 -2.73
N GLU A 39 2.24 8.44 -2.40
CA GLU A 39 2.71 8.72 -1.05
C GLU A 39 1.56 8.69 -0.03
N ALA A 40 0.44 9.34 -0.34
CA ALA A 40 -0.72 9.36 0.55
C ALA A 40 -1.31 7.95 0.80
N LEU A 41 -1.38 7.12 -0.25
CA LEU A 41 -1.90 5.75 -0.15
C LEU A 41 -0.93 4.82 0.57
N TYR A 42 0.36 4.93 0.25
CA TYR A 42 1.45 4.20 0.88
C TYR A 42 1.48 4.43 2.40
N LEU A 43 1.35 5.70 2.84
CA LEU A 43 1.36 6.06 4.26
C LEU A 43 0.24 5.41 5.07
N VAL A 44 -0.88 5.01 4.46
CA VAL A 44 -1.95 4.26 5.14
C VAL A 44 -1.47 2.87 5.59
N PHE A 45 -0.56 2.26 4.83
CA PHE A 45 0.02 0.96 5.15
C PHE A 45 1.24 1.04 6.07
N CYS A 46 1.81 2.23 6.27
CA CYS A 46 2.93 2.47 7.18
C CYS A 46 2.48 2.98 8.55
N ASP A 47 1.20 3.31 8.73
CA ASP A 47 0.68 3.88 9.96
C ASP A 47 0.62 2.82 11.08
N PRO A 48 1.37 2.97 12.20
CA PRO A 48 1.32 2.04 13.31
C PRO A 48 0.04 2.15 14.15
N SER A 49 -0.70 3.25 14.04
CA SER A 49 -1.88 3.53 14.85
C SER A 49 -2.95 4.26 14.04
N PRO A 50 -3.50 3.63 12.97
CA PRO A 50 -4.52 4.27 12.16
C PRO A 50 -5.78 4.52 12.99
N PRO A 51 -6.46 5.65 12.79
CA PRO A 51 -7.74 5.90 13.44
C PRO A 51 -8.76 4.86 12.99
N GLY A 52 -9.69 4.47 13.88
CA GLY A 52 -10.80 3.60 13.52
C GLY A 52 -10.39 2.16 13.15
N ASN A 53 -10.95 1.63 12.07
CA ASN A 53 -10.74 0.26 11.63
C ASN A 53 -9.62 0.19 10.58
N PRO A 54 -8.43 -0.38 10.90
CA PRO A 54 -7.32 -0.45 9.96
C PRO A 54 -7.68 -1.17 8.65
N TYR A 55 -8.56 -2.17 8.72
CA TYR A 55 -8.98 -2.93 7.54
C TYR A 55 -9.66 -2.05 6.49
N GLU A 56 -10.63 -1.22 6.90
CA GLU A 56 -11.41 -0.40 5.97
C GLU A 56 -10.52 0.59 5.22
N HIS A 57 -9.63 1.27 5.96
CA HIS A 57 -8.72 2.25 5.38
C HIS A 57 -7.71 1.60 4.44
N GLN A 58 -7.11 0.47 4.85
CA GLN A 58 -6.16 -0.24 4.00
C GLN A 58 -6.83 -0.91 2.80
N ASN A 59 -8.03 -1.47 2.94
CA ASN A 59 -8.77 -2.03 1.81
C ASN A 59 -9.06 -0.95 0.76
N PHE A 60 -9.54 0.21 1.19
CA PHE A 60 -9.81 1.32 0.29
C PHE A 60 -8.54 1.88 -0.36
N ALA A 61 -7.47 2.10 0.43
CA ALA A 61 -6.19 2.57 -0.10
C ALA A 61 -5.57 1.55 -1.07
N GLY A 62 -5.71 0.26 -0.77
CA GLY A 62 -5.26 -0.83 -1.63
C GLY A 62 -6.05 -0.90 -2.94
N GLU A 63 -7.37 -0.78 -2.90
CA GLU A 63 -8.21 -0.67 -4.11
C GLU A 63 -7.74 0.50 -4.99
N LEU A 64 -7.39 1.63 -4.38
CA LEU A 64 -6.87 2.79 -5.08
C LEU A 64 -5.50 2.55 -5.72
N LEU A 65 -4.57 1.95 -4.99
CA LEU A 65 -3.26 1.58 -5.49
C LEU A 65 -3.38 0.64 -6.70
N VAL A 66 -4.23 -0.39 -6.63
CA VAL A 66 -4.40 -1.35 -7.72
C VAL A 66 -5.08 -0.73 -8.93
N ASN A 67 -6.14 0.06 -8.73
CA ASN A 67 -6.94 0.60 -9.84
C ASN A 67 -6.28 1.77 -10.56
N LEU A 68 -5.65 2.70 -9.81
CA LEU A 68 -4.98 3.87 -10.39
C LEU A 68 -3.53 3.57 -10.75
N ASN A 69 -2.96 2.52 -10.14
CA ASN A 69 -1.60 2.03 -10.38
C ASN A 69 -0.54 3.14 -10.41
N PRO A 70 -0.53 4.09 -9.45
CA PRO A 70 0.47 5.15 -9.44
C PRO A 70 1.86 4.52 -9.34
N SER A 71 2.85 5.11 -10.01
CA SER A 71 4.22 4.58 -10.01
C SER A 71 4.79 4.57 -8.59
N CYS A 72 5.36 3.44 -8.18
CA CYS A 72 6.07 3.33 -6.91
C CYS A 72 7.54 3.76 -7.07
N PRO A 73 7.98 4.87 -6.45
CA PRO A 73 9.38 5.30 -6.48
C PRO A 73 10.27 4.53 -5.48
N ILE A 74 9.69 3.69 -4.62
CA ILE A 74 10.39 3.00 -3.52
C ILE A 74 10.84 1.61 -4.01
N PRO A 75 12.08 1.17 -3.73
CA PRO A 75 12.52 -0.19 -3.99
C PRO A 75 11.61 -1.23 -3.29
N VAL A 76 11.29 -2.33 -3.97
CA VAL A 76 10.33 -3.35 -3.49
C VAL A 76 10.64 -3.89 -2.08
N VAL A 77 11.92 -4.11 -1.74
CA VAL A 77 12.33 -4.58 -0.41
C VAL A 77 12.01 -3.53 0.66
N GLU A 78 12.30 -2.27 0.38
CA GLU A 78 12.04 -1.15 1.31
C GLU A 78 10.54 -0.91 1.47
N PHE A 79 9.78 -0.97 0.37
CA PHE A 79 8.33 -0.90 0.39
C PHE A 79 7.75 -1.98 1.31
N LEU A 80 8.07 -3.26 1.05
CA LEU A 80 7.55 -4.37 1.85
C LEU A 80 8.00 -4.27 3.32
N ARG A 81 9.25 -3.87 3.58
CA ARG A 81 9.76 -3.69 4.94
C ARG A 81 8.97 -2.64 5.71
N ALA A 82 8.56 -1.55 5.05
CA ALA A 82 7.80 -0.47 5.68
C ALA A 82 6.31 -0.80 5.85
N THR A 83 5.69 -1.49 4.89
CA THR A 83 4.24 -1.74 4.91
C THR A 83 3.86 -3.01 5.67
N LEU A 84 4.65 -4.09 5.56
CA LEU A 84 4.29 -5.38 6.16
C LEU A 84 4.06 -5.29 7.67
N PRO A 85 4.84 -4.58 8.50
CA PRO A 85 4.61 -4.51 9.94
C PRO A 85 3.19 -4.06 10.33
N HIS A 86 2.57 -3.19 9.55
CA HIS A 86 1.25 -2.60 9.84
C HIS A 86 0.13 -3.05 8.89
N TRP A 87 0.49 -3.78 7.82
CA TRP A 87 -0.48 -4.35 6.89
C TRP A 87 -1.44 -5.33 7.58
N ASN A 88 -2.72 -5.19 7.27
CA ASN A 88 -3.78 -6.11 7.58
C ASN A 88 -3.82 -7.22 6.54
N ARG A 89 -3.53 -8.45 6.95
CA ARG A 89 -3.40 -9.64 6.08
C ARG A 89 -4.65 -9.98 5.25
N SER A 90 -5.83 -9.47 5.63
CA SER A 90 -7.07 -9.63 4.87
C SER A 90 -7.17 -8.68 3.66
N VAL A 91 -6.26 -7.71 3.54
CA VAL A 91 -6.21 -6.75 2.43
C VAL A 91 -5.28 -7.31 1.35
N GLU A 92 -5.85 -8.03 0.38
CA GLU A 92 -5.10 -8.66 -0.72
C GLU A 92 -4.47 -7.65 -1.69
N GLN A 93 -5.00 -6.42 -1.73
CA GLN A 93 -4.64 -5.42 -2.72
C GLN A 93 -3.20 -4.94 -2.59
N LEU A 94 -2.62 -4.97 -1.38
CA LEU A 94 -1.22 -4.58 -1.18
C LEU A 94 -0.25 -5.53 -1.90
N PRO A 95 -0.29 -6.87 -1.67
CA PRO A 95 0.47 -7.82 -2.48
C PRO A 95 0.23 -7.66 -3.99
N VAL A 96 -1.03 -7.51 -4.42
CA VAL A 96 -1.38 -7.35 -5.83
C VAL A 96 -0.71 -6.11 -6.43
N TYR A 97 -0.77 -4.96 -5.75
CA TYR A 97 -0.12 -3.73 -6.20
C TYR A 97 1.40 -3.89 -6.32
N VAL A 98 2.05 -4.54 -5.34
CA VAL A 98 3.50 -4.81 -5.40
C VAL A 98 3.85 -5.62 -6.64
N GLN A 99 3.08 -6.67 -6.93
CA GLN A 99 3.30 -7.47 -8.15
C GLN A 99 3.06 -6.66 -9.43
N LEU A 100 2.07 -5.77 -9.46
CA LEU A 100 1.82 -4.89 -10.61
C LEU A 100 2.98 -3.93 -10.88
N GLN A 101 3.61 -3.40 -9.83
CA GLN A 101 4.69 -2.43 -9.94
C GLN A 101 6.05 -3.05 -10.28
N PHE A 102 6.38 -4.18 -9.64
CA PHE A 102 7.73 -4.75 -9.70
C PHE A 102 7.80 -6.07 -10.46
N GLY A 103 6.66 -6.67 -10.78
CA GLY A 103 6.58 -8.00 -11.37
C GLY A 103 6.76 -9.12 -10.35
N ARG A 104 6.44 -10.34 -10.77
CA ARG A 104 6.42 -11.54 -9.92
C ARG A 104 7.81 -11.87 -9.37
N GLU A 105 8.83 -11.91 -10.22
CA GLU A 105 10.18 -12.35 -9.82
C GLU A 105 10.81 -11.43 -8.78
N ALA A 106 10.79 -10.12 -9.02
CA ALA A 106 11.33 -9.14 -8.09
C ALA A 106 10.59 -9.18 -6.73
N THR A 107 9.27 -9.37 -6.76
CA THR A 107 8.46 -9.51 -5.54
C THR A 107 8.85 -10.76 -4.74
N VAL A 108 9.00 -11.91 -5.41
CA VAL A 108 9.42 -13.16 -4.75
C VAL A 108 10.82 -13.04 -4.15
N GLN A 109 11.77 -12.45 -4.89
CA GLN A 109 13.12 -12.23 -4.38
C GLN A 109 13.11 -11.30 -3.16
N ALA A 110 12.30 -10.24 -3.18
CA ALA A 110 12.18 -9.33 -2.05
C ALA A 110 11.59 -10.01 -0.81
N ILE A 111 10.58 -10.87 -0.98
CA ILE A 111 10.03 -11.70 0.10
C ILE A 111 11.12 -12.61 0.68
N ALA A 112 11.88 -13.31 -0.16
CA ALA A 112 12.95 -14.20 0.29
C ALA A 112 14.05 -13.47 1.07
N VAL A 113 14.41 -12.25 0.66
CA VAL A 113 15.34 -11.37 1.41
C VAL A 113 14.77 -11.08 2.80
N LEU A 114 13.51 -10.67 2.89
CA LEU A 114 12.87 -10.35 4.17
C LEU A 114 12.66 -11.58 5.06
N GLU A 115 12.41 -12.76 4.50
CA GLU A 115 12.36 -14.02 5.26
C GLU A 115 13.73 -14.35 5.90
N GLY A 116 14.83 -14.04 5.21
CA GLY A 116 16.18 -14.16 5.75
C GLY A 116 16.44 -13.23 6.94
N GLU A 117 15.85 -12.03 6.93
CA GLU A 117 15.92 -11.02 7.99
C GLU A 117 14.96 -11.32 9.18
N ALA A 118 13.81 -11.95 8.91
CA ALA A 118 12.69 -12.09 9.84
C ALA A 118 12.84 -13.19 10.90
N LYS A 119 14.03 -13.79 11.08
CA LYS A 119 14.24 -14.97 11.93
C LYS A 119 13.81 -14.79 13.40
N ASP A 120 13.67 -13.55 13.85
CA ASP A 120 13.31 -13.22 15.23
C ASP A 120 11.90 -12.59 15.41
N PHE A 121 11.08 -12.49 14.33
CA PHE A 121 9.77 -11.82 14.38
C PHE A 121 8.63 -12.70 13.83
N GLU A 122 7.98 -13.47 14.72
CA GLU A 122 6.90 -14.43 14.38
C GLU A 122 5.74 -13.81 13.56
N ASN A 123 5.39 -12.55 13.87
CA ASN A 123 4.34 -11.83 13.14
C ASN A 123 4.75 -11.53 11.68
N LEU A 124 6.01 -11.14 11.44
CA LEU A 124 6.50 -10.83 10.10
C LEU A 124 6.54 -12.08 9.21
N SER A 125 7.00 -13.22 9.74
CA SER A 125 6.99 -14.50 9.02
C SER A 125 5.59 -14.91 8.54
N THR A 126 4.59 -14.72 9.42
CA THR A 126 3.19 -15.01 9.06
C THR A 126 2.67 -14.08 7.96
N LYS A 127 3.03 -12.80 7.99
CA LYS A 127 2.66 -11.82 6.95
C LYS A 127 3.33 -12.12 5.62
N LEU A 128 4.62 -12.47 5.62
CA LEU A 128 5.35 -12.89 4.43
C LEU A 128 4.69 -14.14 3.80
N SER A 129 4.33 -15.13 4.61
CA SER A 129 3.61 -16.32 4.16
C SER A 129 2.24 -15.98 3.55
N THR A 130 1.51 -15.04 4.15
CA THR A 130 0.22 -14.58 3.60
C THR A 130 0.40 -13.79 2.30
N CYS A 131 1.48 -13.00 2.18
CA CYS A 131 1.83 -12.32 0.93
C CYS A 131 2.07 -13.33 -0.20
N LYS A 132 2.84 -14.39 0.07
CA LYS A 132 3.07 -15.50 -0.88
C LYS A 132 1.77 -16.18 -1.32
N TYR A 133 0.86 -16.45 -0.38
CA TYR A 133 -0.46 -17.01 -0.66
C TYR A 133 -1.25 -16.14 -1.66
N TRP A 134 -1.37 -14.84 -1.40
CA TRP A 134 -2.09 -13.91 -2.29
C TRP A 134 -1.45 -13.83 -3.68
N LEU A 135 -0.13 -13.91 -3.74
CA LEU A 135 0.65 -13.86 -4.98
C LEU A 135 0.71 -15.19 -5.73
N ARG A 136 0.23 -16.29 -5.14
CA ARG A 136 0.30 -17.65 -5.68
C ARG A 136 1.73 -18.05 -6.06
N VAL A 137 2.64 -17.77 -5.14
CA VAL A 137 4.09 -18.08 -5.22
C VAL A 137 4.45 -18.93 -4.01
N ASP A 138 4.30 -20.25 -4.16
CA ASP A 138 4.78 -21.23 -3.18
C ASP A 138 6.21 -21.68 -3.50
#